data_AF-A0A5C6KMI1-F1
#
_entry.id   AF-A0A5C6KMI1-F1
#
_cell.length_a   1.000
_cell.length_b   1.000
_cell.length_c   1.000
_cell.angle_alpha   90.00
_cell.angle_beta   90.00
_cell.angle_gamma   90.00
#
_symmetry.space_group_name_H-M   'P 1'
#
loop_
_entity.id
_entity.type
_entity.pdbx_description
1 polymer ?
#
loop_
_entity_poly.entity_id
_entity_poly.type
_entity_poly.pdbx_seq_one_letter_code
_entity_poly.pdbx_strand_id
1 'polypeptide(L)' 'MKQLLEQRFFRLLSEYSQRKVSVSEFAEAIEELAIHLANFSINEQDYAILLRYFSFGVNRLKSYRVQFEQGKKCFSITS' A
#
# COMPACT_ATOMS: atom_id res chain seq x y z
N MET A 1 -3.90 3.31 17.27
CA MET A 1 -4.98 2.99 18.24
C MET A 1 -5.84 4.21 18.58
N LYS A 2 -5.30 5.32 19.13
CA LYS A 2 -6.13 6.51 19.46
C LYS A 2 -6.93 7.07 18.27
N GLN A 3 -6.30 7.25 17.11
CA GLN A 3 -6.96 7.74 15.87
C GLN A 3 -8.06 6.81 15.33
N LEU A 4 -8.02 5.52 15.67
CA LEU A 4 -9.05 4.55 15.28
C LEU A 4 -10.28 4.67 16.18
N LEU A 5 -10.07 4.87 17.48
CA LEU A 5 -11.14 5.03 18.48
C LEU A 5 -11.86 6.39 18.37
N GLU A 6 -11.24 7.36 17.69
CA GLU A 6 -11.85 8.67 17.41
C GLU A 6 -12.80 8.65 16.21
N GLN A 7 -12.83 7.56 15.43
CA GLN A 7 -13.70 7.44 14.26
C GLN A 7 -15.17 7.49 14.64
N ARG A 8 -15.97 8.09 13.75
CA ARG A 8 -17.41 8.33 13.93
C ARG A 8 -18.16 7.06 14.34
N PHE A 9 -17.78 5.90 13.80
CA PHE A 9 -18.35 4.60 14.17
C PHE A 9 -18.29 4.31 15.68
N PHE A 10 -17.12 4.45 16.31
CA PHE A 10 -16.97 4.15 17.74
C PHE A 10 -17.68 5.18 18.62
N ARG A 11 -17.76 6.43 18.16
CA ARG A 11 -18.54 7.47 18.82
C ARG A 11 -20.03 7.13 18.81
N LEU A 12 -20.58 6.73 17.66
CA LEU A 12 -21.99 6.32 17.54
C LEU A 12 -22.31 5.10 18.39
N LEU A 13 -21.40 4.12 18.50
CA LEU A 13 -21.56 2.99 19.41
C LEU A 13 -21.63 3.43 20.88
N SER A 14 -20.81 4.42 21.27
CA SER A 14 -20.83 4.96 22.65
C SER A 14 -22.10 5.76 22.96
N GLU A 15 -22.66 6.43 21.96
CA GLU A 15 -23.86 7.27 22.09
C GLU A 15 -25.17 6.48 21.94
N TYR A 16 -25.11 5.22 21.47
CA TYR A 16 -26.28 4.41 21.18
C TYR A 16 -27.24 4.25 22.37
N SER A 17 -26.71 4.23 23.60
CA SER A 17 -27.52 4.17 24.83
C SER A 17 -28.20 5.50 25.18
N GLN A 18 -27.69 6.63 24.70
CA GLN A 18 -28.14 7.98 25.06
C GLN A 18 -29.02 8.62 23.98
N ARG A 19 -28.80 8.26 22.71
CA ARG A 19 -29.49 8.80 21.54
C ARG A 19 -29.86 7.67 20.59
N LYS A 20 -31.05 7.77 20.01
CA LYS A 20 -31.47 6.90 18.90
C LYS A 20 -30.69 7.31 17.64
N VAL A 21 -29.66 6.55 17.31
CA VAL A 21 -28.88 6.70 16.08
C VAL A 21 -29.64 6.01 14.94
N SER A 22 -29.71 6.65 13.78
CA SER A 22 -30.37 6.07 12.61
C SER A 22 -29.53 4.98 11.96
N VAL A 23 -30.19 4.07 11.26
CA VAL A 23 -29.50 3.00 10.50
C VAL A 23 -28.63 3.60 9.39
N SER A 24 -29.06 4.69 8.76
CA SER A 24 -28.28 5.41 7.75
C SER A 24 -27.03 6.05 8.32
N GLU A 25 -27.11 6.72 9.48
CA GLU A 25 -25.93 7.29 10.15
C GLU A 25 -24.89 6.22 10.51
N PHE A 26 -25.35 5.03 10.91
CA PHE A 26 -24.47 3.89 11.17
C PHE A 26 -23.84 3.32 9.89
N ALA A 27 -24.62 3.18 8.82
CA ALA A 27 -24.13 2.68 7.55
C ALA A 27 -23.02 3.58 6.98
N GLU A 28 -23.23 4.90 7.00
CA GLU A 28 -22.21 5.89 6.61
C GLU A 28 -20.95 5.77 7.47
N ALA A 29 -21.09 5.64 8.79
CA ALA A 29 -19.94 5.54 9.68
C ALA A 29 -19.14 4.24 9.48
N ILE A 30 -19.79 3.15 9.05
CA ILE A 30 -19.13 1.89 8.68
C ILE A 30 -18.35 2.06 7.38
N GLU A 31 -18.92 2.74 6.38
CA GLU A 31 -18.25 3.02 5.11
C GLU A 31 -17.01 3.91 5.30
N GLU A 32 -17.14 4.98 6.09
CA GLU A 32 -16.03 5.85 6.49
C GLU A 32 -14.90 5.06 7.19
N LEU A 33 -15.27 4.17 8.12
CA LEU A 33 -14.31 3.31 8.81
C LEU A 33 -13.60 2.34 7.85
N ALA A 34 -14.33 1.76 6.89
CA ALA A 34 -13.78 0.85 5.89
C ALA A 34 -12.75 1.54 4.99
N ILE A 35 -13.01 2.78 4.56
CA ILE A 35 -12.06 3.60 3.79
C ILE A 35 -10.82 3.91 4.63
N HIS A 36 -11.00 4.28 5.90
CA HIS A 36 -9.89 4.55 6.81
C HIS A 36 -9.00 3.33 7.01
N LEU A 37 -9.60 2.15 7.18
CA LEU A 37 -8.87 0.88 7.32
C LEU A 37 -8.17 0.48 6.02
N ALA A 38 -8.79 0.68 4.86
CA ALA A 38 -8.17 0.43 3.56
C ALA A 38 -6.94 1.32 3.36
N ASN A 39 -7.04 2.61 3.71
CA ASN A 39 -5.91 3.55 3.65
C ASN A 39 -4.83 3.22 4.69
N PHE A 40 -5.20 2.78 5.89
CA PHE A 40 -4.25 2.34 6.90
C PHE A 40 -3.53 1.05 6.50
N SER A 41 -4.21 0.16 5.78
CA SER A 41 -3.67 -1.13 5.33
C SER A 41 -2.62 -1.04 4.23
N ILE A 42 -2.47 0.13 3.59
CA ILE A 42 -1.46 0.39 2.55
C ILE A 42 -0.72 1.67 2.94
N ASN A 43 0.39 1.53 3.68
CA ASN A 43 1.25 2.66 3.96
C ASN A 43 2.00 3.06 2.67
N GLU A 44 2.05 4.36 2.37
CA GLU A 44 2.87 4.92 1.29
C GLU A 44 4.35 4.47 1.39
N GLN A 45 4.86 4.23 2.61
CA GLN A 45 6.18 3.64 2.80
C GLN A 45 6.26 2.18 2.32
N ASP A 46 5.22 1.37 2.51
CA ASP A 46 5.23 -0.01 2.02
C ASP A 46 5.24 -0.03 0.49
N TYR A 47 4.52 0.92 -0.13
CA TYR A 47 4.55 1.14 -1.57
C TYR A 47 5.92 1.63 -2.05
N ALA A 48 6.56 2.57 -1.34
CA ALA A 48 7.90 3.06 -1.66
C ALA A 48 8.97 1.96 -1.51
N ILE A 49 8.84 1.10 -0.51
CA ILE A 49 9.71 -0.07 -0.30
C ILE A 49 9.55 -1.04 -1.47
N LEU A 50 8.31 -1.36 -1.86
CA LEU A 50 8.02 -2.25 -2.98
C LEU A 50 8.58 -1.70 -4.30
N LEU A 51 8.36 -0.41 -4.58
CA LEU A 51 8.89 0.27 -5.77
C LEU A 51 10.42 0.25 -5.82
N ARG A 52 11.09 0.42 -4.67
CA ARG A 52 12.54 0.38 -4.59
C ARG A 52 13.09 -1.00 -4.94
N TYR A 53 12.51 -2.07 -4.41
CA TYR A 53 12.92 -3.44 -4.73
C TYR A 53 12.64 -3.80 -6.19
N PHE A 54 11.49 -3.38 -6.72
CA PHE A 54 11.15 -3.57 -8.13
C PHE A 54 12.16 -2.88 -9.06
N SER A 55 12.46 -1.59 -8.80
CA SER A 55 13.44 -0.81 -9.56
C SER A 55 14.84 -1.46 -9.51
N PHE A 56 15.25 -1.96 -8.34
CA PHE A 56 16.52 -2.67 -8.19
C PHE A 56 16.59 -3.95 -9.04
N GLY A 57 15.53 -4.77 -9.02
CA GLY A 57 15.46 -5.98 -9.84
C GLY A 57 15.54 -5.70 -11.34
N VAL A 58 14.82 -4.68 -11.81
CA VAL A 58 14.87 -4.25 -13.22
C VAL A 58 16.27 -3.78 -13.62
N ASN A 59 16.94 -3.00 -12.76
CA ASN A 59 18.30 -2.51 -13.04
C ASN A 59 19.33 -3.65 -13.08
N ARG A 60 19.20 -4.67 -12.22
CA ARG A 60 20.02 -5.89 -12.29
C ARG A 60 19.85 -6.62 -13.61
N LEU A 61 18.60 -6.80 -14.09
CA LEU A 61 18.34 -7.45 -15.36
C LEU A 61 18.92 -6.67 -16.55
N LYS A 62 18.80 -5.34 -16.54
CA LYS A 62 19.44 -4.47 -17.55
C LYS A 62 20.96 -4.64 -17.53
N SER A 63 21.57 -4.67 -16.35
CA SER A 63 23.01 -4.88 -16.19
C SER A 63 23.45 -6.25 -16.74
N TYR A 64 22.73 -7.33 -16.41
CA TYR A 64 23.04 -8.66 -16.95
C TYR A 64 22.91 -8.74 -18.47
N ARG A 65 21.87 -8.10 -19.06
CA ARG A 65 21.75 -8.01 -20.51
C ARG A 65 22.98 -7.33 -21.11
N VAL A 66 23.41 -6.19 -20.57
CA VAL A 66 24.59 -5.46 -21.07
C VAL A 66 25.85 -6.32 -20.96
N GLN A 67 26.07 -6.98 -19.82
CA GLN A 67 27.24 -7.86 -19.62
C GLN A 67 27.24 -9.05 -20.59
N PHE A 68 26.08 -9.65 -20.84
CA PHE A 68 25.94 -10.75 -21.79
C PHE A 68 26.23 -10.32 -23.23
N GLU A 69 25.68 -9.18 -23.66
CA GLU A 69 25.94 -8.61 -24.98
C GLU A 69 27.42 -8.24 -25.17
N GLN A 70 28.07 -7.69 -24.13
CA GLN A 70 29.51 -7.39 -24.16
C GLN A 70 30.37 -8.66 -24.21
N GLY A 71 30.03 -9.68 -23.42
CA GLY A 71 30.72 -10.97 -23.42
C GLY A 71 30.69 -11.65 -24.79
N LYS A 72 29.53 -11.61 -25.48
CA LYS A 72 29.40 -12.10 -26.86
C LYS A 72 30.31 -11.35 -27.83
N LYS A 73 30.32 -10.01 -27.77
CA LYS A 73 31.17 -9.19 -28.64
C LYS A 73 32.66 -9.48 -28.44
N CYS A 74 33.09 -9.65 -27.19
CA CYS A 74 34.48 -9.99 -26.87
C CYS A 74 34.89 -11.36 -27.46
N PHE A 75 34.02 -12.36 -27.32
CA PHE A 75 34.23 -13.71 -27.86
C PHE A 75 34.29 -13.72 -29.40
N SER A 76 33.49 -12.89 -30.08
CA SER A 76 33.52 -12.77 -31.55
C SER A 76 34.73 -12.01 -32.11
N ILE A 77 35.45 -11.22 -31.30
CA ILE A 77 36.64 -10.47 -31.73
C ILE A 77 37.92 -11.30 -31.53
N THR A 78 37.90 -12.28 -30.61
CA THR A 78 39.04 -13.14 -30.29
C THR A 78 39.01 -14.52 -30.98
N SER A 79 37.98 -14.81 -31.77
CA SER A 79 37.86 -16.01 -32.64
C SER A 79 38.25 -15.68 -34.07
#